data_AF-T1J5S5-F1
#
_entry.id   AF-T1J5S5-F1
#
_cell.length_a   1.000
_cell.length_b   1.000
_cell.length_c   1.000
_cell.angle_alpha   90.00
_cell.angle_beta   90.00
_cell.angle_gamma   90.00
#
_symmetry.space_group_name_H-M   'P 1'
#
loop_
_entity.id
_entity.type
_entity.pdbx_description
1 polymer ?
#
loop_
_entity_poly.entity_id
_entity_poly.type
_entity_poly.pdbx_seq_one_letter_code
_entity_poly.pdbx_strand_id
1 'polypeptide(L)'
;MKLLLTCLSLILPTPMSINGQRPNFILFMADDLGYGDISCFGNKTLATPNIDQLASQGVRLTHTVAASAICTPSRSAFLTGRLPIRYGLVGNEIPVITHVASKIGLPQSELTFAKILQQNGYATSVIGKWHQGLDCNWHGDKCHHPHTHGFHHFYGTPLTNQLEYGDEDEEVYTALLIYPNLFTYFKSVAFVSFLTAVVVWRLGYRLTSFAIASIGIGIPAYFYFTIVMNKPLNSMIMRNDQVTEQPIILKTFTKRMVRESLEYIHEQSKEKNHFYFSSASLTFTLL
;
A
#
# COMPACT_ATOMS: atom_id res chain seq x y z
N MET A 1 -30.14 26.22 52.42
CA MET A 1 -28.97 25.50 51.86
C MET A 1 -28.74 26.00 50.43
N LYS A 2 -27.89 27.03 50.25
CA LYS A 2 -27.58 27.60 48.93
C LYS A 2 -26.37 26.84 48.37
N LEU A 3 -26.58 26.00 47.36
CA LEU A 3 -25.48 25.39 46.61
C LEU A 3 -24.79 26.49 45.78
N LEU A 4 -23.55 26.83 46.13
CA LEU A 4 -22.66 27.57 45.23
C LEU A 4 -22.24 26.61 44.10
N LEU A 5 -22.68 26.87 42.87
CA LEU A 5 -22.02 26.32 41.68
C LEU A 5 -20.76 27.15 41.43
N THR A 6 -19.60 26.62 41.81
CA THR A 6 -18.31 27.11 41.33
C THR A 6 -18.10 26.57 39.91
N CYS A 7 -18.29 27.43 38.90
CA CYS A 7 -17.85 27.17 37.54
C CYS A 7 -16.31 27.05 37.52
N LEU A 8 -15.80 25.83 37.52
CA LEU A 8 -14.41 25.54 37.21
C LEU A 8 -14.22 25.76 35.70
N SER A 9 -13.86 26.97 35.30
CA SER A 9 -13.42 27.25 33.94
C SER A 9 -12.14 26.45 33.67
N LEU A 10 -12.27 25.32 32.98
CA LEU A 10 -11.14 24.68 32.34
C LEU A 10 -10.54 25.72 31.37
N ILE A 11 -9.41 26.30 31.76
CA ILE A 11 -8.56 27.06 30.85
C ILE A 11 -8.01 26.02 29.87
N LEU A 12 -8.72 25.80 28.78
CA LEU A 12 -8.17 25.12 27.61
C LEU A 12 -6.97 25.98 27.19
N PRO A 13 -5.73 25.44 27.16
CA PRO A 13 -4.60 26.19 26.65
C PRO A 13 -4.95 26.62 25.22
N THR A 14 -5.04 27.92 25.02
CA THR A 14 -5.14 28.49 23.68
C THR A 14 -3.92 28.01 22.91
N PRO A 15 -4.08 27.42 21.71
CA PRO A 15 -2.94 27.04 20.91
C PRO A 15 -2.12 28.30 20.68
N MET A 16 -0.94 28.33 21.28
CA MET A 16 0.02 29.40 21.11
C MET A 16 0.45 29.34 19.64
N SER A 17 -0.19 30.16 18.81
CA SER A 17 0.27 30.39 17.45
C SER A 17 1.61 31.10 17.59
N ILE A 18 2.68 30.35 17.40
CA ILE A 18 4.02 30.92 17.26
C ILE A 18 3.97 31.74 15.96
N ASN A 19 3.81 33.05 16.08
CA ASN A 19 3.89 34.06 15.01
C ASN A 19 2.87 34.02 13.85
N GLY A 20 1.71 33.35 13.97
CA GLY A 20 0.75 33.29 12.85
C GLY A 20 1.27 32.53 11.62
N GLN A 21 2.44 31.90 11.72
CA GLN A 21 3.00 31.06 10.68
C GLN A 21 2.44 29.65 10.84
N ARG A 22 1.81 29.13 9.79
CA ARG A 22 1.29 27.76 9.80
C ARG A 22 2.47 26.77 9.65
N PRO A 23 2.51 25.67 10.41
CA PRO A 23 3.60 24.70 10.32
C PRO A 23 3.50 23.89 9.02
N ASN A 24 4.64 23.35 8.57
CA ASN A 24 4.68 22.29 7.56
C ASN A 24 4.52 20.93 8.24
N PHE A 25 3.81 20.01 7.60
CA PHE A 25 3.59 18.66 8.10
C PHE A 25 4.39 17.66 7.28
N ILE A 26 5.30 16.93 7.92
CA ILE A 26 6.10 15.86 7.31
C ILE A 26 5.79 14.58 8.07
N LEU A 27 5.26 13.59 7.36
CA LEU A 27 4.93 12.29 7.90
C LEU A 27 5.79 11.21 7.24
N PHE A 28 6.46 10.41 8.06
CA PHE A 28 7.10 9.18 7.61
C PHE A 28 6.30 7.99 8.15
N MET A 29 5.84 7.13 7.25
CA MET A 29 5.19 5.86 7.58
C MET A 29 6.00 4.73 6.97
N ALA A 30 6.75 4.04 7.83
CA ALA A 30 7.42 2.80 7.45
C ALA A 30 6.38 1.67 7.32
N ASP A 31 6.60 0.78 6.35
CA ASP A 31 5.79 -0.42 6.15
C ASP A 31 6.42 -1.60 6.89
N ASP A 32 5.62 -2.32 7.68
CA ASP A 32 5.98 -3.52 8.45
C ASP A 32 7.22 -3.39 9.37
N LEU A 33 7.51 -2.17 9.84
CA LEU A 33 8.57 -1.91 10.82
C LEU A 33 8.10 -2.28 12.24
N GLY A 34 8.79 -3.22 12.86
CA GLY A 34 8.50 -3.68 14.22
C GLY A 34 8.93 -2.68 15.28
N TYR A 35 8.22 -2.67 16.42
CA TYR A 35 8.56 -1.83 17.58
C TYR A 35 9.99 -2.05 18.06
N GLY A 36 10.48 -3.29 17.99
CA GLY A 36 11.83 -3.67 18.41
C GLY A 36 12.92 -3.51 17.36
N ASP A 37 12.63 -2.98 16.17
CA ASP A 37 13.63 -2.86 15.09
C ASP A 37 14.49 -1.60 15.21
N ILE A 38 13.97 -0.56 15.86
CA ILE A 38 14.62 0.75 15.97
C ILE A 38 15.54 0.77 17.19
N SER A 39 16.75 1.33 17.05
CA SER A 39 17.76 1.34 18.12
C SER A 39 17.31 2.12 19.36
N CYS A 40 16.67 3.29 19.20
CA CYS A 40 16.08 4.01 20.34
C CYS A 40 14.90 3.29 21.02
N PHE A 41 14.43 2.15 20.51
CA PHE A 41 13.44 1.28 21.16
C PHE A 41 14.04 -0.02 21.72
N GLY A 42 15.36 -0.17 21.68
CA GLY A 42 16.10 -1.26 22.33
C GLY A 42 16.83 -2.20 21.38
N ASN A 43 16.72 -2.01 20.06
CA ASN A 43 17.50 -2.78 19.11
C ASN A 43 19.00 -2.48 19.27
N LYS A 44 19.84 -3.52 19.34
CA LYS A 44 21.31 -3.38 19.47
C LYS A 44 22.08 -3.82 18.23
N THR A 45 21.38 -4.30 17.21
CA THR A 45 21.96 -4.88 16.00
C THR A 45 21.80 -3.96 14.80
N LEU A 46 20.61 -3.36 14.64
CA LEU A 46 20.30 -2.41 13.57
C LEU A 46 20.68 -1.00 14.01
N ALA A 47 21.41 -0.29 13.15
CA ALA A 47 21.73 1.12 13.36
C ALA A 47 20.65 1.99 12.71
N THR A 48 19.96 2.82 13.50
CA THR A 48 18.96 3.77 12.98
C THR A 48 19.29 5.23 13.37
N PRO A 49 20.51 5.72 13.08
CA PRO A 49 21.04 6.96 13.67
C PRO A 49 20.19 8.20 13.39
N ASN A 50 19.59 8.31 12.19
CA ASN A 50 18.72 9.43 11.83
C ASN A 50 17.40 9.40 12.62
N ILE A 51 16.83 8.20 12.84
CA ILE A 51 15.60 8.03 13.63
C ILE A 51 15.90 8.30 15.11
N ASP A 52 17.03 7.82 15.61
CA ASP A 52 17.48 8.08 16.98
C ASP A 52 17.70 9.57 17.23
N GLN A 53 18.29 10.28 16.26
CA GLN A 53 18.44 11.73 16.33
C GLN A 53 17.09 12.43 16.42
N LEU A 54 16.12 12.08 15.57
CA LEU A 54 14.75 12.61 15.63
C LEU A 54 14.08 12.33 16.98
N ALA A 55 14.24 11.12 17.52
CA ALA A 55 13.70 10.74 18.82
C ALA A 55 14.35 11.53 19.96
N SER A 56 15.65 11.84 19.87
CA SER A 56 16.37 12.61 20.90
C SER A 56 16.03 14.10 20.91
N GLN A 57 15.57 14.63 19.78
CA GLN A 57 15.21 16.05 19.60
C GLN A 57 13.70 16.31 19.73
N GLY A 58 12.90 15.27 19.92
CA GLY A 58 11.44 15.36 19.91
C GLY A 58 10.79 14.49 20.96
N VAL A 59 9.56 14.05 20.66
CA VAL A 59 8.79 13.17 21.53
C VAL A 59 8.88 11.75 21.02
N ARG A 60 9.28 10.82 21.89
CA ARG A 60 9.25 9.38 21.63
C ARG A 60 8.01 8.75 22.27
N LEU A 61 7.09 8.25 21.45
CA LEU A 61 5.91 7.53 21.91
C LEU A 61 6.27 6.07 22.22
N THR A 62 6.08 5.63 23.47
CA THR A 62 6.35 4.25 23.91
C THR A 62 5.12 3.35 23.84
N HIS A 63 3.94 3.93 23.61
CA HIS A 63 2.66 3.23 23.50
C HIS A 63 1.87 3.82 22.33
N THR A 64 2.04 3.22 21.16
CA THR A 64 1.32 3.58 19.92
C THR A 64 0.68 2.33 19.36
N VAL A 65 -0.62 2.41 19.10
CA VAL A 65 -1.43 1.28 18.63
C VAL A 65 -2.00 1.64 17.28
N ALA A 66 -1.63 0.87 16.25
CA ALA A 66 -2.28 0.96 14.94
C ALA A 66 -3.72 0.45 15.04
N ALA A 67 -4.65 1.07 14.33
CA ALA A 67 -6.05 0.67 14.35
C ALA A 67 -6.31 -0.71 13.70
N SER A 68 -5.33 -1.27 13.00
CA SER A 68 -5.33 -2.62 12.47
C SER A 68 -3.89 -3.13 12.32
N ALA A 69 -3.73 -4.46 12.38
CA ALA A 69 -2.46 -5.14 12.10
C ALA A 69 -2.21 -5.38 10.60
N ILE A 70 -3.09 -4.91 9.72
CA ILE A 70 -3.00 -5.11 8.26
C ILE A 70 -2.92 -3.76 7.54
N CYS A 71 -2.15 -3.72 6.45
CA CYS A 71 -1.83 -2.53 5.67
C CYS A 71 -3.04 -1.65 5.29
N THR A 72 -3.97 -2.15 4.46
CA THR A 72 -5.10 -1.37 3.93
C THR A 72 -5.95 -0.75 5.05
N PRO A 73 -6.48 -1.50 6.04
CA PRO A 73 -7.29 -0.93 7.12
C PRO A 73 -6.49 0.00 8.05
N SER A 74 -5.22 -0.31 8.35
CA SER A 74 -4.37 0.57 9.18
C SER A 74 -4.17 1.94 8.53
N ARG A 75 -3.84 1.95 7.23
CA ARG A 75 -3.65 3.18 6.44
C ARG A 75 -4.95 3.95 6.23
N SER A 76 -6.07 3.27 5.98
CA SER A 76 -7.39 3.91 5.94
C SER A 76 -7.72 4.61 7.26
N ALA A 77 -7.49 3.94 8.39
CA ALA A 77 -7.77 4.49 9.71
C ALA A 77 -6.86 5.67 10.02
N PHE A 78 -5.60 5.59 9.61
CA PHE A 78 -4.65 6.67 9.72
C PHE A 78 -5.12 7.91 8.93
N LEU A 79 -5.54 7.74 7.67
CA LEU A 79 -6.00 8.84 6.80
C LEU A 79 -7.27 9.51 7.30
N THR A 80 -8.18 8.75 7.90
CA THR A 80 -9.54 9.21 8.26
C THR A 80 -9.74 9.49 9.75
N GLY A 81 -8.84 9.01 10.62
CA GLY A 81 -9.04 9.00 12.07
C GLY A 81 -10.20 8.09 12.52
N ARG A 82 -10.66 7.16 11.66
CA ARG A 82 -11.86 6.34 11.89
C ARG A 82 -11.52 4.86 11.85
N LEU A 83 -12.22 4.08 12.68
CA LEU A 83 -11.99 2.62 12.76
C LEU A 83 -12.34 1.91 11.44
N PRO A 84 -11.56 0.89 11.04
CA PRO A 84 -11.77 0.06 9.84
C PRO A 84 -13.19 -0.43 9.57
N ILE A 85 -13.92 -0.80 10.62
CA ILE A 85 -15.32 -1.24 10.54
C ILE A 85 -16.25 -0.21 9.91
N ARG A 86 -15.94 1.09 9.99
CA ARG A 86 -16.84 2.17 9.53
C ARG A 86 -16.90 2.31 8.00
N TYR A 87 -15.96 1.72 7.28
CA TYR A 87 -15.85 1.78 5.82
C TYR A 87 -15.72 0.38 5.19
N GLY A 88 -16.13 -0.66 5.92
CA GLY A 88 -16.27 -2.02 5.36
C GLY A 88 -14.96 -2.78 5.15
N LEU A 89 -13.83 -2.30 5.68
CA LEU A 89 -12.53 -2.97 5.58
C LEU A 89 -12.27 -3.95 6.75
N VAL A 90 -13.29 -4.70 7.15
CA VAL A 90 -13.22 -5.76 8.17
C VAL A 90 -14.21 -6.88 7.85
N GLY A 91 -13.89 -8.12 8.22
CA GLY A 91 -14.79 -9.26 8.02
C GLY A 91 -14.05 -10.60 7.98
N ASN A 92 -14.74 -11.64 7.50
CA ASN A 92 -14.19 -12.99 7.33
C ASN A 92 -13.28 -13.14 6.10
N GLU A 93 -13.32 -12.17 5.20
CA GLU A 93 -12.40 -12.06 4.05
C GLU A 93 -11.20 -11.20 4.42
N ILE A 94 -10.03 -11.49 3.84
CA ILE A 94 -8.81 -10.70 4.10
C ILE A 94 -9.06 -9.27 3.60
N PRO A 95 -9.15 -8.25 4.47
CA PRO A 95 -9.54 -6.90 4.08
C PRO A 95 -8.33 -6.12 3.53
N VAL A 96 -7.56 -6.75 2.65
CA VAL A 96 -6.36 -6.19 2.01
C VAL A 96 -6.56 -6.17 0.51
N ILE A 97 -6.17 -5.07 -0.11
CA ILE A 97 -6.27 -4.94 -1.57
C ILE A 97 -5.09 -5.70 -2.17
N THR A 98 -5.35 -6.77 -2.91
CA THR A 98 -4.29 -7.62 -3.48
C THR A 98 -4.02 -7.34 -4.96
N HIS A 99 -4.88 -6.55 -5.60
CA HIS A 99 -4.78 -6.23 -7.03
C HIS A 99 -5.06 -4.76 -7.29
N VAL A 100 -4.34 -4.17 -8.24
CA VAL A 100 -4.53 -2.78 -8.67
C VAL A 100 -5.91 -2.58 -9.31
N ALA A 101 -6.41 -3.60 -10.03
CA ALA A 101 -7.74 -3.61 -10.65
C ALA A 101 -8.88 -3.93 -9.68
N SER A 102 -8.62 -3.98 -8.37
CA SER A 102 -9.68 -4.17 -7.37
C SER A 102 -10.61 -2.96 -7.34
N LYS A 103 -11.91 -3.23 -7.19
CA LYS A 103 -12.95 -2.21 -6.97
C LYS A 103 -13.02 -1.74 -5.51
N ILE A 104 -12.25 -2.37 -4.64
CA ILE A 104 -12.23 -2.07 -3.21
C ILE A 104 -11.21 -0.96 -2.97
N GLY A 105 -11.62 0.08 -2.24
CA GLY A 105 -10.76 1.17 -1.84
C GLY A 105 -11.40 2.09 -0.80
N LEU A 106 -10.69 3.15 -0.44
CA LEU A 106 -11.18 4.14 0.52
C LEU A 106 -12.39 4.88 -0.09
N PRO A 107 -13.59 4.83 0.52
CA PRO A 107 -14.77 5.47 -0.07
C PRO A 107 -14.61 6.99 -0.22
N GLN A 108 -15.10 7.57 -1.31
CA GLN A 108 -15.04 9.02 -1.56
C GLN A 108 -15.77 9.86 -0.50
N SER A 109 -16.74 9.26 0.20
CA SER A 109 -17.46 9.90 1.29
C SER A 109 -16.60 10.09 2.55
N GLU A 110 -15.48 9.40 2.66
CA GLU A 110 -14.57 9.50 3.81
C GLU A 110 -13.66 10.72 3.65
N LEU A 111 -13.66 11.57 4.69
CA LEU A 111 -12.84 12.77 4.74
C LEU A 111 -11.45 12.40 5.29
N THR A 112 -10.41 12.57 4.47
CA THR A 112 -9.03 12.40 4.93
C THR A 112 -8.49 13.69 5.54
N PHE A 113 -7.55 13.58 6.47
CA PHE A 113 -6.86 14.76 6.98
C PHE A 113 -6.07 15.48 5.86
N ALA A 114 -5.62 14.77 4.81
CA ALA A 114 -5.01 15.36 3.62
C ALA A 114 -6.00 16.27 2.88
N LYS A 115 -7.26 15.84 2.72
CA LYS A 115 -8.34 16.66 2.14
C LYS A 115 -8.62 17.92 2.96
N ILE A 116 -8.61 17.79 4.29
CA ILE A 116 -8.75 18.93 5.21
C ILE A 116 -7.60 19.91 5.00
N LEU A 117 -6.35 19.44 4.94
CA LEU A 117 -5.17 20.28 4.72
C LEU A 117 -5.22 20.96 3.34
N GLN A 118 -5.56 20.23 2.28
CA GLN A 118 -5.76 20.77 0.93
C GLN A 118 -6.80 21.91 0.95
N GLN A 119 -7.97 21.69 1.58
CA GLN A 119 -9.02 22.72 1.70
C GLN A 119 -8.56 23.96 2.48
N ASN A 120 -7.56 23.82 3.34
CA ASN A 120 -6.95 24.92 4.10
C ASN A 120 -5.74 25.55 3.40
N GLY A 121 -5.50 25.23 2.12
CA GLY A 121 -4.47 25.86 1.30
C GLY A 121 -3.08 25.24 1.45
N TYR A 122 -2.98 24.03 1.99
CA TYR A 122 -1.71 23.29 1.97
C TYR A 122 -1.48 22.63 0.60
N ALA A 123 -0.25 22.70 0.10
CA ALA A 123 0.22 21.79 -0.94
C ALA A 123 0.38 20.39 -0.33
N THR A 124 -0.26 19.38 -0.93
CA THR A 124 -0.35 18.04 -0.34
C THR A 124 0.26 17.00 -1.26
N SER A 125 1.18 16.18 -0.74
CA SER A 125 1.77 15.07 -1.48
C SER A 125 1.82 13.78 -0.69
N VAL A 126 1.68 12.67 -1.42
CA VAL A 126 2.00 11.33 -0.94
C VAL A 126 3.01 10.69 -1.87
N ILE A 127 4.12 10.25 -1.31
CA ILE A 127 5.23 9.61 -2.02
C ILE A 127 5.44 8.22 -1.43
N GLY A 128 5.42 7.19 -2.27
CA GLY A 128 5.52 5.78 -1.87
C GLY A 128 4.20 5.02 -1.98
N LYS A 129 3.81 4.32 -0.91
CA LYS A 129 2.69 3.37 -0.91
C LYS A 129 1.35 4.02 -0.61
N TRP A 130 0.39 3.84 -1.52
CA TRP A 130 -1.01 4.23 -1.30
C TRP A 130 -1.83 3.14 -0.62
N HIS A 131 -2.06 2.02 -1.33
CA HIS A 131 -2.75 0.83 -0.85
C HIS A 131 -4.21 1.07 -0.37
N GLN A 132 -4.91 2.01 -1.00
CA GLN A 132 -6.34 2.31 -0.75
C GLN A 132 -7.21 2.22 -2.01
N GLY A 133 -6.77 1.48 -3.03
CA GLY A 133 -7.50 1.31 -4.29
C GLY A 133 -7.23 2.44 -5.29
N LEU A 134 -7.70 2.27 -6.52
CA LEU A 134 -7.60 3.26 -7.59
C LEU A 134 -8.95 3.61 -8.21
N ASP A 135 -9.60 2.60 -8.80
CA ASP A 135 -10.82 2.72 -9.58
C ASP A 135 -12.00 1.98 -8.90
N CYS A 136 -13.24 2.33 -9.25
CA CYS A 136 -14.47 1.73 -8.69
C CYS A 136 -15.18 0.84 -9.71
N ASN A 137 -15.65 1.45 -10.80
CA ASN A 137 -16.59 0.84 -11.74
C ASN A 137 -15.91 0.49 -13.05
N TRP A 138 -15.09 1.41 -13.57
CA TRP A 138 -14.34 1.24 -14.81
C TRP A 138 -12.94 1.83 -14.68
N HIS A 139 -12.03 1.33 -15.51
CA HIS A 139 -10.65 1.79 -15.52
C HIS A 139 -10.57 3.29 -15.80
N GLY A 140 -9.88 4.03 -14.92
CA GLY A 140 -9.67 5.47 -15.04
C GLY A 140 -10.76 6.36 -14.44
N ASP A 141 -11.78 5.80 -13.76
CA ASP A 141 -12.72 6.60 -12.96
C ASP A 141 -12.08 7.19 -11.69
N LYS A 142 -10.93 6.63 -11.27
CA LYS A 142 -10.02 7.17 -10.24
C LYS A 142 -10.72 7.44 -8.91
N CYS A 143 -11.80 6.73 -8.62
CA CYS A 143 -12.63 7.09 -7.48
C CYS A 143 -11.87 7.03 -6.14
N HIS A 144 -10.91 6.11 -6.01
CA HIS A 144 -10.08 5.85 -4.84
C HIS A 144 -8.66 6.41 -4.98
N HIS A 145 -8.36 7.10 -6.08
CA HIS A 145 -7.03 7.64 -6.37
C HIS A 145 -6.60 8.68 -5.32
N PRO A 146 -5.31 8.82 -4.96
CA PRO A 146 -4.85 9.83 -4.00
C PRO A 146 -5.38 11.26 -4.27
N HIS A 147 -5.55 11.63 -5.54
CA HIS A 147 -6.11 12.93 -5.94
C HIS A 147 -7.53 13.18 -5.42
N THR A 148 -8.41 12.17 -5.43
CA THR A 148 -9.78 12.33 -4.89
C THR A 148 -9.76 12.47 -3.37
N HIS A 149 -8.73 11.92 -2.72
CA HIS A 149 -8.52 11.95 -1.27
C HIS A 149 -7.59 13.07 -0.78
N GLY A 150 -7.44 14.13 -1.55
CA GLY A 150 -6.85 15.38 -1.07
C GLY A 150 -5.36 15.53 -1.27
N PHE A 151 -4.73 14.71 -2.11
CA PHE A 151 -3.33 14.86 -2.51
C PHE A 151 -3.22 15.56 -3.87
N HIS A 152 -2.50 16.68 -3.95
CA HIS A 152 -2.21 17.35 -5.22
C HIS A 152 -1.14 16.59 -6.03
N HIS A 153 -0.23 15.91 -5.35
CA HIS A 153 0.87 15.18 -5.96
C HIS A 153 0.94 13.75 -5.42
N PHE A 154 1.04 12.78 -6.33
CA PHE A 154 1.29 11.38 -6.00
C PHE A 154 2.49 10.86 -6.80
N TYR A 155 3.43 10.21 -6.13
CA TYR A 155 4.47 9.43 -6.79
C TYR A 155 4.76 8.16 -6.01
N GLY A 156 4.51 7.00 -6.60
CA GLY A 156 4.79 5.74 -5.94
C GLY A 156 3.86 4.62 -6.40
N THR A 157 3.67 3.61 -5.55
CA THR A 157 2.88 2.43 -5.93
C THR A 157 1.43 2.56 -5.43
N PRO A 158 0.44 2.27 -6.29
CA PRO A 158 -0.96 2.26 -5.89
C PRO A 158 -1.29 1.10 -4.94
N LEU A 159 -0.52 0.01 -4.99
CA LEU A 159 -0.69 -1.21 -4.21
C LEU A 159 0.37 -1.29 -3.10
N THR A 160 0.93 -2.47 -2.86
CA THR A 160 1.98 -2.77 -1.90
C THR A 160 3.11 -3.49 -2.62
N ASN A 161 4.35 -3.38 -2.12
CA ASN A 161 5.38 -4.32 -2.56
C ASN A 161 4.96 -5.73 -2.14
N GLN A 162 5.30 -6.70 -2.98
CA GLN A 162 5.09 -8.12 -2.74
C GLN A 162 6.38 -8.87 -3.08
N LEU A 163 6.56 -10.06 -2.50
CA LEU A 163 7.71 -10.93 -2.81
C LEU A 163 7.81 -11.25 -4.31
N GLU A 164 6.66 -11.35 -4.98
CA GLU A 164 6.56 -11.63 -6.42
C GLU A 164 7.11 -10.50 -7.29
N TYR A 165 7.34 -9.31 -6.72
CA TYR A 165 7.85 -8.15 -7.45
C TYR A 165 9.36 -8.01 -7.37
N GLY A 166 10.05 -9.02 -6.83
CA GLY A 166 11.51 -9.14 -6.88
C GLY A 166 12.06 -8.85 -8.28
N ASP A 167 13.28 -8.32 -8.35
CA ASP A 167 13.98 -8.22 -9.63
C ASP A 167 14.27 -9.64 -10.17
N GLU A 168 14.67 -9.80 -11.44
CA GLU A 168 14.69 -11.10 -12.16
C GLU A 168 15.34 -12.28 -11.39
N ASP A 169 16.37 -12.02 -10.58
CA ASP A 169 17.09 -13.05 -9.79
C ASP A 169 16.42 -13.39 -8.44
N GLU A 170 15.40 -12.63 -8.03
CA GLU A 170 14.75 -12.67 -6.72
C GLU A 170 13.22 -12.88 -6.82
N GLU A 171 12.70 -13.15 -8.03
CA GLU A 171 11.27 -13.40 -8.22
C GLU A 171 10.83 -14.68 -7.49
N VAL A 172 9.98 -14.50 -6.47
CA VAL A 172 9.36 -15.62 -5.75
C VAL A 172 7.86 -15.51 -5.88
N TYR A 173 7.25 -16.47 -6.59
CA TYR A 173 5.80 -16.60 -6.62
C TYR A 173 5.29 -17.04 -5.25
N THR A 174 4.46 -16.23 -4.60
CA THR A 174 3.88 -16.53 -3.27
C THR A 174 3.13 -17.86 -3.30
N ALA A 175 2.47 -18.16 -4.42
CA ALA A 175 1.81 -19.45 -4.62
C ALA A 175 2.77 -20.65 -4.48
N LEU A 176 4.04 -20.52 -4.87
CA LEU A 176 5.05 -21.57 -4.71
C LEU A 176 5.60 -21.66 -3.29
N LEU A 177 5.55 -20.61 -2.49
CA LEU A 177 5.88 -20.70 -1.07
C LEU A 177 4.85 -21.53 -0.30
N ILE A 178 3.56 -21.37 -0.64
CA ILE A 178 2.47 -22.12 -0.01
C ILE A 178 2.39 -23.54 -0.60
N TYR A 179 2.58 -23.66 -1.91
CA TYR A 179 2.48 -24.91 -2.66
C TYR A 179 3.74 -25.15 -3.50
N PRO A 180 4.84 -25.68 -2.91
CA PRO A 180 6.13 -25.79 -3.60
C PRO A 180 6.10 -26.66 -4.85
N ASN A 181 5.14 -27.59 -4.94
CA ASN A 181 4.98 -28.49 -6.08
C ASN A 181 3.89 -28.06 -7.07
N LEU A 182 3.33 -26.85 -6.94
CA LEU A 182 2.15 -26.42 -7.72
C LEU A 182 2.36 -26.51 -9.23
N PHE A 183 3.49 -25.99 -9.72
CA PHE A 183 3.80 -26.06 -11.15
C PHE A 183 4.07 -27.50 -11.62
N THR A 184 4.63 -28.34 -10.76
CA THR A 184 4.76 -29.78 -11.03
C THR A 184 3.39 -30.43 -11.15
N TYR A 185 2.43 -30.10 -10.27
CA TYR A 185 1.06 -30.60 -10.37
C TYR A 185 0.38 -30.14 -11.66
N PHE A 186 0.52 -28.86 -12.06
CA PHE A 186 -0.01 -28.37 -13.32
C PHE A 186 0.52 -29.15 -14.52
N LYS A 187 1.84 -29.38 -14.57
CA LYS A 187 2.47 -30.18 -15.63
C LYS A 187 1.97 -31.63 -15.63
N SER A 188 1.86 -32.25 -14.45
CA SER A 188 1.37 -33.62 -14.30
C SER A 188 -0.09 -33.77 -14.74
N VAL A 189 -0.98 -32.84 -14.35
CA VAL A 189 -2.38 -32.85 -14.78
C VAL A 189 -2.49 -32.71 -16.29
N ALA A 190 -1.78 -31.74 -16.89
CA ALA A 190 -1.77 -31.56 -18.33
C ALA A 190 -1.27 -32.81 -19.06
N PHE A 191 -0.22 -33.45 -18.54
CA PHE A 191 0.35 -34.68 -19.10
C PHE A 191 -0.62 -35.87 -19.01
N VAL A 192 -1.20 -36.12 -17.84
CA VAL A 192 -2.17 -37.22 -17.65
C VAL A 192 -3.40 -36.99 -18.52
N SER A 193 -3.96 -35.79 -18.54
CA SER A 193 -5.11 -35.47 -19.38
C SER A 193 -4.81 -35.62 -20.87
N PHE A 194 -3.60 -35.26 -21.32
CA PHE A 194 -3.17 -35.51 -22.70
C PHE A 194 -3.14 -37.01 -23.02
N LEU A 195 -2.52 -37.83 -22.17
CA LEU A 195 -2.48 -39.28 -22.36
C LEU A 195 -3.88 -39.90 -22.36
N THR A 196 -4.74 -39.50 -21.43
CA THR A 196 -6.14 -39.95 -21.39
C THR A 196 -6.89 -39.55 -22.66
N ALA A 197 -6.72 -38.32 -23.14
CA ALA A 197 -7.34 -37.87 -24.38
C ALA A 197 -6.90 -38.72 -25.58
N VAL A 198 -5.62 -39.10 -25.68
CA VAL A 198 -5.11 -39.97 -26.74
C VAL A 198 -5.76 -41.36 -26.68
N VAL A 199 -5.91 -41.95 -25.48
CA VAL A 199 -6.58 -43.24 -25.32
C VAL A 199 -8.05 -43.15 -25.72
N VAL A 200 -8.78 -42.16 -25.23
CA VAL A 200 -10.20 -41.94 -25.54
C VAL A 200 -10.42 -41.68 -27.04
N TRP A 201 -9.47 -41.00 -27.69
CA TRP A 201 -9.45 -40.84 -29.14
C TRP A 201 -9.35 -42.18 -29.87
N ARG A 202 -8.44 -43.05 -29.44
CA ARG A 202 -8.24 -44.40 -30.00
C ARG A 202 -9.48 -45.29 -29.83
N LEU A 203 -10.25 -45.09 -28.77
CA LEU A 203 -11.51 -45.78 -28.51
C LEU A 203 -12.70 -45.25 -29.33
N GLY A 204 -12.53 -44.20 -30.14
CA GLY A 204 -13.55 -43.66 -31.05
C GLY A 204 -14.35 -42.46 -30.50
N TYR A 205 -14.19 -42.10 -29.24
CA TYR A 205 -14.92 -41.00 -28.60
C TYR A 205 -14.23 -39.64 -28.83
N ARG A 206 -14.25 -39.15 -30.08
CA ARG A 206 -13.51 -37.95 -30.50
C ARG A 206 -13.88 -36.68 -29.74
N LEU A 207 -15.17 -36.41 -29.55
CA LEU A 207 -15.64 -35.22 -28.81
C LEU A 207 -15.19 -35.24 -27.35
N THR A 208 -15.32 -36.38 -26.69
CA THR A 208 -14.89 -36.58 -25.30
C THR A 208 -13.38 -36.42 -25.15
N SER A 209 -12.60 -36.94 -26.11
CA SER A 209 -11.14 -36.76 -26.14
C SER A 209 -10.75 -35.28 -26.20
N PHE A 210 -11.38 -34.50 -27.09
CA PHE A 210 -11.15 -33.06 -27.15
C PHE A 210 -11.52 -32.36 -25.85
N ALA A 211 -12.66 -32.67 -25.24
CA ALA A 211 -13.06 -32.09 -23.96
C ALA A 211 -12.04 -32.36 -22.84
N ILE A 212 -11.53 -33.59 -22.74
CA ILE A 212 -10.52 -33.98 -21.75
C ILE A 212 -9.21 -33.20 -21.97
N ALA A 213 -8.73 -33.12 -23.21
CA ALA A 213 -7.52 -32.37 -23.53
C ALA A 213 -7.69 -30.86 -23.22
N SER A 214 -8.82 -30.27 -23.65
CA SER A 214 -9.10 -28.85 -23.44
C SER A 214 -9.19 -28.49 -21.97
N ILE A 215 -9.88 -29.29 -21.14
CA ILE A 215 -10.01 -29.02 -19.70
C ILE A 215 -8.67 -29.25 -18.99
N GLY A 216 -8.02 -30.38 -19.28
CA GLY A 216 -6.79 -30.80 -18.60
C GLY A 216 -5.58 -29.93 -18.91
N ILE A 217 -5.53 -29.30 -20.08
CA ILE A 217 -4.49 -28.32 -20.42
C ILE A 217 -4.96 -26.90 -20.06
N GLY A 218 -6.21 -26.57 -20.37
CA GLY A 218 -6.74 -25.22 -20.26
C GLY A 218 -6.81 -24.70 -18.83
N ILE A 219 -7.28 -25.51 -17.87
CA ILE A 219 -7.38 -25.08 -16.47
C ILE A 219 -6.00 -24.81 -15.86
N PRO A 220 -5.02 -25.75 -15.92
CA PRO A 220 -3.67 -25.47 -15.42
C PRO A 220 -2.97 -24.31 -16.15
N ALA A 221 -3.15 -24.19 -17.47
CA ALA A 221 -2.60 -23.08 -18.24
C ALA A 221 -3.18 -21.74 -17.79
N TYR A 222 -4.49 -21.68 -17.50
CA TYR A 222 -5.13 -20.49 -16.96
C TYR A 222 -4.54 -20.11 -15.59
N PHE A 223 -4.43 -21.04 -14.65
CA PHE A 223 -3.84 -20.74 -13.34
C PHE A 223 -2.37 -20.33 -13.45
N TYR A 224 -1.58 -21.05 -14.25
CA TYR A 224 -0.19 -20.68 -14.54
C TYR A 224 -0.09 -19.26 -15.09
N PHE A 225 -0.94 -18.91 -16.06
CA PHE A 225 -1.01 -17.57 -16.63
C PHE A 225 -1.36 -16.52 -15.56
N THR A 226 -2.37 -16.76 -14.71
CA THR A 226 -2.72 -15.79 -13.65
C THR A 226 -1.59 -15.52 -12.66
N ILE A 227 -0.79 -16.54 -12.33
CA ILE A 227 0.36 -16.42 -11.41
C ILE A 227 1.47 -15.61 -12.07
N VAL A 228 1.85 -15.96 -13.30
CA VAL A 228 2.92 -15.27 -14.05
C VAL A 228 2.53 -13.83 -14.38
N MET A 229 1.24 -13.58 -14.65
CA MET A 229 0.74 -12.24 -14.97
C MET A 229 0.54 -11.34 -13.74
N ASN A 230 0.70 -11.84 -12.51
CA ASN A 230 0.52 -11.02 -11.31
C ASN A 230 1.47 -9.81 -11.30
N LYS A 231 2.78 -10.05 -11.42
CA LYS A 231 3.82 -9.03 -11.45
C LYS A 231 3.58 -7.96 -12.52
N PRO A 232 3.45 -8.28 -13.83
CA PRO A 232 3.26 -7.26 -14.85
C PRO A 232 1.95 -6.48 -14.68
N LEU A 233 0.91 -7.06 -14.09
CA LEU A 233 -0.38 -6.38 -13.93
C LEU A 233 -0.47 -5.51 -12.67
N ASN A 234 0.28 -5.82 -11.61
CA ASN A 234 0.11 -5.19 -10.30
C ASN A 234 1.35 -4.43 -9.81
N SER A 235 2.54 -4.78 -10.31
CA SER A 235 3.79 -4.10 -9.99
C SER A 235 3.92 -2.86 -10.85
N MET A 236 3.61 -1.68 -10.31
CA MET A 236 3.82 -0.41 -11.03
C MET A 236 4.14 0.77 -10.10
N ILE A 237 4.86 1.76 -10.67
CA ILE A 237 4.97 3.12 -10.13
C ILE A 237 4.12 4.05 -10.97
N MET A 238 3.32 4.86 -10.29
CA MET A 238 2.54 5.93 -10.86
C MET A 238 3.12 7.28 -10.46
N ARG A 239 3.02 8.25 -11.37
CA ARG A 239 3.15 9.68 -11.08
C ARG A 239 1.83 10.32 -11.42
N ASN A 240 1.11 10.77 -10.40
CA ASN A 240 -0.28 11.18 -10.51
C ASN A 240 -1.07 10.07 -11.21
N ASP A 241 -1.71 10.39 -12.33
CA ASP A 241 -2.55 9.46 -13.08
C ASP A 241 -1.78 8.56 -14.08
N GLN A 242 -0.47 8.76 -14.24
CA GLN A 242 0.31 8.10 -15.29
C GLN A 242 1.19 7.00 -14.71
N VAL A 243 1.16 5.82 -15.32
CA VAL A 243 2.11 4.75 -15.02
C VAL A 243 3.48 5.12 -15.62
N THR A 244 4.48 5.27 -14.76
CA THR A 244 5.85 5.65 -15.16
C THR A 244 6.81 4.47 -15.22
N GLU A 245 6.49 3.38 -14.53
CA GLU A 245 7.34 2.19 -14.45
C GLU A 245 6.46 0.95 -14.22
N GLN A 246 6.61 -0.08 -15.06
CA GLN A 246 5.86 -1.34 -14.98
C GLN A 246 6.64 -2.44 -15.73
N PRO A 247 7.09 -3.52 -15.07
CA PRO A 247 7.05 -3.75 -13.63
C PRO A 247 7.98 -2.81 -12.84
N ILE A 248 7.80 -2.73 -11.51
CA ILE A 248 8.71 -1.98 -10.62
C ILE A 248 10.10 -2.63 -10.62
N ILE A 249 11.14 -1.80 -10.63
CA ILE A 249 12.53 -2.17 -10.39
C ILE A 249 12.86 -1.86 -8.93
N LEU A 250 13.05 -2.87 -8.08
CA LEU A 250 13.18 -2.66 -6.63
C LEU A 250 14.55 -2.10 -6.22
N LYS A 251 15.64 -2.50 -6.90
CA LYS A 251 17.02 -2.01 -6.62
C LYS A 251 17.16 -0.50 -6.51
N THR A 252 16.37 0.27 -7.25
CA THR A 252 16.42 1.74 -7.28
C THR A 252 15.21 2.42 -6.65
N PHE A 253 14.27 1.65 -6.09
CA PHE A 253 12.99 2.15 -5.59
C PHE A 253 13.16 3.21 -4.50
N THR A 254 13.88 2.90 -3.42
CA THR A 254 14.11 3.82 -2.29
C THR A 254 14.80 5.10 -2.73
N LYS A 255 15.80 5.01 -3.62
CA LYS A 255 16.52 6.19 -4.15
C LYS A 255 15.58 7.12 -4.93
N ARG A 256 14.65 6.57 -5.71
CA ARG A 256 13.64 7.37 -6.42
C ARG A 256 12.66 8.04 -5.47
N MET A 257 12.17 7.31 -4.44
CA MET A 257 11.27 7.90 -3.43
C MET A 257 11.94 9.05 -2.67
N VAL A 258 13.20 8.89 -2.27
CA VAL A 258 13.98 9.94 -1.60
C VAL A 258 14.18 11.14 -2.53
N ARG A 259 14.57 10.91 -3.78
CA ARG A 259 14.76 11.97 -4.77
C ARG A 259 13.48 12.79 -4.96
N GLU A 260 12.36 12.12 -5.23
CA GLU A 260 11.07 12.79 -5.41
C GLU A 260 10.67 13.59 -4.16
N SER A 261 10.92 13.03 -2.98
CA SER A 261 10.61 13.69 -1.70
C SER A 261 11.42 14.98 -1.54
N LEU A 262 12.72 14.94 -1.85
CA LEU A 262 13.61 16.10 -1.77
C LEU A 262 13.25 17.16 -2.81
N GLU A 263 12.95 16.75 -4.04
CA GLU A 263 12.52 17.66 -5.12
C GLU A 263 11.22 18.37 -4.73
N TYR A 264 10.20 17.63 -4.27
CA TYR A 264 8.94 18.20 -3.81
C TYR A 264 9.13 19.19 -2.66
N ILE A 265 9.88 18.81 -1.61
CA ILE A 265 10.12 19.70 -0.45
C ILE A 265 10.88 20.96 -0.89
N HIS A 266 11.86 20.83 -1.77
CA HIS A 266 12.63 21.96 -2.27
C HIS A 266 11.76 22.94 -3.07
N GLU A 267 10.91 22.43 -3.95
CA GLU A 267 9.96 23.23 -4.74
C GLU A 267 8.96 23.98 -3.83
N GLN A 268 8.31 23.27 -2.89
CA GLN A 268 7.35 23.91 -1.99
C GLN A 268 8.00 24.97 -1.07
N SER A 269 9.23 24.72 -0.64
CA SER A 269 10.02 25.69 0.14
C SER A 269 10.33 26.95 -0.68
N LYS A 270 10.69 26.80 -1.96
CA LYS A 270 10.98 27.92 -2.86
C LYS A 270 9.74 28.78 -3.11
N GLU A 271 8.57 28.15 -3.28
CA GLU A 271 7.29 28.82 -3.47
C GLU A 271 6.71 29.43 -2.19
N LYS A 272 7.31 29.14 -1.03
CA LYS A 272 6.81 29.52 0.31
C LYS A 272 5.41 28.97 0.60
N ASN A 273 5.06 27.84 -0.01
CA ASN A 273 3.81 27.16 0.26
C ASN A 273 3.90 26.44 1.62
N HIS A 274 2.80 26.47 2.37
CA HIS A 274 2.63 25.52 3.46
C HIS A 274 2.37 24.14 2.86
N PHE A 275 3.11 23.13 3.29
CA PHE A 275 2.98 21.80 2.70
C PHE A 275 2.75 20.70 3.72
N TYR A 276 2.01 19.70 3.25
CA TYR A 276 1.92 18.38 3.84
C TYR A 276 2.57 17.39 2.89
N PHE A 277 3.51 16.63 3.42
CA PHE A 277 4.20 15.57 2.72
C PHE A 277 4.11 14.28 3.53
N SER A 278 3.72 13.20 2.85
CA SER A 278 3.72 11.84 3.40
C SER A 278 4.67 10.96 2.62
N SER A 279 5.74 10.51 3.26
CA SER A 279 6.56 9.40 2.76
C SER A 279 6.00 8.10 3.33
N ALA A 280 5.42 7.28 2.47
CA ALA A 280 4.99 5.92 2.78
C ALA A 280 5.98 4.94 2.15
N SER A 281 7.20 4.82 2.68
CA SER A 281 8.19 3.93 2.07
C SER A 281 7.89 2.48 2.41
N LEU A 282 7.79 1.67 1.36
CA LEU A 282 7.98 0.23 1.42
C LEU A 282 9.45 0.00 1.75
N THR A 283 9.70 -0.52 2.95
CA THR A 283 11.01 -0.92 3.45
C THR A 283 12.04 0.21 3.44
N PHE A 284 12.30 0.80 4.61
CA PHE A 284 13.59 1.45 4.82
C PHE A 284 14.63 0.33 4.75
N THR A 285 15.23 0.10 3.58
CA THR A 285 16.56 -0.48 3.56
C THR A 285 17.42 0.55 4.27
N LEU A 286 17.67 0.29 5.55
CA LEU A 286 18.55 1.08 6.40
C LEU A 286 19.91 1.12 5.68
N LEU A 287 20.19 2.24 5.01
CA LEU A 287 21.51 2.57 4.51
C LEU A 287 22.44 2.86 5.69
#